data_AF-A0A8J8A863-F1
#
_entry.id   AF-A0A8J8A863-F1
#
_cell.length_a   1.000
_cell.length_b   1.000
_cell.length_c   1.000
_cell.angle_alpha   90.00
_cell.angle_beta   90.00
_cell.angle_gamma   90.00
#
_symmetry.space_group_name_H-M   'P 1'
#
loop_
_entity.id
_entity.type
_entity.pdbx_description
1 polymer ?
#
loop_
_entity_poly.entity_id
_entity_poly.type
_entity_poly.pdbx_seq_one_letter_code
_entity_poly.pdbx_strand_id
1 'polypeptide(L)'
;MERLEIRVVEIRGKCPVFRLGDKIVIDGPTINLEETDALCTHALASLLPYIVALRKGIKPKELGLGMGEKAYVQCLDPGPPYTDGGTVIFEITVVRDEAEKSLASCERGN
;
A
#
# COMPACT_ATOMS: atom_id res chain seq x y z
N MET A 1 1.17 -1.74 15.90
CA MET A 1 0.21 -2.23 14.86
C MET A 1 0.79 -1.79 13.52
N GLU A 2 1.15 -2.68 12.61
CA GLU A 2 2.03 -2.28 11.51
C GLU A 2 1.35 -1.26 10.56
N ARG A 3 2.12 -0.25 10.14
CA ARG A 3 1.74 0.84 9.24
C ARG A 3 2.04 0.42 7.80
N LEU A 4 1.23 0.81 6.82
CA LEU A 4 1.52 0.57 5.40
C LEU A 4 1.89 1.87 4.69
N GLU A 5 2.92 1.80 3.86
CA GLU A 5 3.18 2.77 2.81
C GLU A 5 2.87 2.14 1.44
N ILE A 6 1.94 2.76 0.70
CA ILE A 6 1.47 2.30 -0.61
C ILE A 6 1.95 3.34 -1.63
N ARG A 7 2.98 3.03 -2.40
CA ARG A 7 3.61 3.97 -3.34
C ARG A 7 3.25 3.63 -4.79
N VAL A 8 3.02 4.65 -5.59
CA VAL A 8 2.87 4.53 -7.04
C VAL A 8 4.23 4.28 -7.67
N VAL A 9 4.43 3.10 -8.25
CA VAL A 9 5.69 2.69 -8.88
C VAL A 9 5.63 2.61 -10.40
N GLU A 10 4.42 2.55 -10.98
CA GLU A 10 4.23 2.56 -12.43
C GLU A 10 2.87 3.15 -12.78
N ILE A 11 2.81 3.89 -13.89
CA ILE A 11 1.55 4.32 -14.53
C ILE A 11 1.62 3.90 -15.99
N ARG A 12 0.66 3.07 -16.42
CA ARG A 12 0.49 2.64 -17.82
C ARG A 12 -0.70 3.37 -18.41
N GLY A 13 -0.46 4.28 -19.35
CA GLY A 13 -1.50 5.18 -19.87
C GLY A 13 -1.57 6.45 -19.02
N LYS A 14 -2.77 6.83 -18.60
CA LYS A 14 -3.02 8.09 -17.87
C LYS A 14 -3.80 7.86 -16.58
N CYS A 15 -3.35 8.45 -15.48
CA CYS A 15 -4.15 8.60 -14.25
C CYS A 15 -4.38 10.10 -13.97
N PRO A 16 -5.63 10.55 -13.75
CA PRO A 16 -5.89 11.95 -13.41
C PRO A 16 -5.66 12.28 -11.92
N VAL A 17 -5.53 11.26 -11.06
CA VAL A 17 -5.37 11.42 -9.61
C VAL A 17 -3.92 11.28 -9.18
N PHE A 18 -3.26 10.21 -9.58
CA PHE A 18 -1.92 9.85 -9.12
C PHE A 18 -0.83 10.27 -10.10
N ARG A 19 0.34 10.58 -9.54
CA ARG A 19 1.62 10.75 -10.22
C ARG A 19 2.61 9.68 -9.74
N LEU A 20 3.66 9.44 -10.53
CA LEU A 20 4.72 8.52 -10.14
C LEU A 20 5.38 9.00 -8.84
N GLY A 21 5.50 8.10 -7.85
CA GLY A 21 6.08 8.41 -6.55
C GLY A 21 5.09 8.84 -5.47
N ASP A 22 3.86 9.24 -5.83
CA ASP A 22 2.80 9.54 -4.86
C ASP A 22 2.59 8.35 -3.91
N LYS A 23 2.28 8.64 -2.64
CA LYS A 23 2.01 7.62 -1.65
C LYS A 23 0.67 7.80 -0.94
N ILE A 24 0.11 6.66 -0.51
CA ILE A 24 -0.98 6.56 0.46
C ILE A 24 -0.41 5.92 1.72
N VAL A 25 -0.68 6.53 2.87
CA VAL A 25 -0.25 6.01 4.17
C VAL A 25 -1.46 5.50 4.94
N ILE A 26 -1.42 4.22 5.31
CA ILE A 26 -2.43 3.59 6.16
C ILE A 26 -1.83 3.35 7.55
N ASP A 27 -2.44 3.92 8.58
CA ASP A 27 -2.07 3.70 9.97
C ASP A 27 -3.31 3.26 10.75
N GLY A 28 -3.23 2.15 11.48
CA GLY A 28 -4.44 1.72 12.18
C GLY A 28 -5.62 1.49 11.21
N PRO A 29 -6.85 1.84 11.63
CA PRO A 29 -8.00 1.87 10.75
C PRO A 29 -8.09 3.15 9.89
N THR A 30 -7.11 4.05 9.95
CA THR A 30 -7.16 5.38 9.31
C THR A 30 -6.21 5.50 8.13
N ILE A 31 -6.50 6.47 7.27
CA ILE A 31 -5.58 6.97 6.26
C ILE A 31 -4.93 8.22 6.85
N ASN A 32 -3.60 8.27 6.91
CA ASN A 32 -2.90 9.46 7.35
C ASN A 32 -2.93 10.50 6.23
N LEU A 33 -3.77 11.52 6.39
CA LEU A 33 -3.99 12.58 5.39
C LEU A 33 -2.82 13.58 5.29
N GLU A 34 -1.97 13.68 6.31
CA GLU A 34 -0.80 14.57 6.29
C GLU A 34 0.32 13.99 5.43
N GLU A 35 0.44 12.67 5.39
CA GLU A 35 1.48 11.95 4.63
C GLU A 35 0.99 11.31 3.33
N THR A 36 -0.32 11.38 3.05
CA THR A 36 -0.90 10.88 1.79
C THR A 36 -0.95 11.98 0.75
N ASP A 37 -0.32 11.78 -0.40
CA ASP A 37 -0.24 12.80 -1.45
C ASP A 37 -1.55 12.90 -2.26
N ALA A 38 -2.19 11.76 -2.52
CA ALA A 38 -3.40 11.65 -3.31
C ALA A 38 -4.24 10.44 -2.91
N LEU A 39 -5.56 10.53 -3.12
CA LEU A 39 -6.50 9.45 -2.81
C LEU A 39 -7.53 9.27 -3.93
N CYS A 40 -7.71 8.02 -4.37
CA CYS A 40 -8.70 7.66 -5.38
C CYS A 40 -9.60 6.54 -4.86
N THR A 41 -10.91 6.69 -4.99
CA THR A 41 -11.90 5.67 -4.58
C THR A 41 -11.75 4.37 -5.36
N HIS A 42 -11.36 4.44 -6.64
CA HIS A 42 -11.05 3.26 -7.45
C HIS A 42 -9.82 2.51 -6.95
N ALA A 43 -8.74 3.22 -6.63
CA ALA A 43 -7.54 2.59 -6.08
C ALA A 43 -7.82 1.96 -4.71
N LEU A 44 -8.59 2.65 -3.85
CA LEU A 44 -9.01 2.10 -2.56
C LEU A 44 -9.76 0.78 -2.71
N ALA A 45 -10.67 0.66 -3.68
CA ALA A 45 -11.39 -0.60 -3.93
C ALA A 45 -10.43 -1.77 -4.24
N SER A 46 -9.35 -1.53 -4.99
CA SER A 46 -8.32 -2.54 -5.27
C SER A 46 -7.45 -2.86 -4.05
N LEU A 47 -7.18 -1.89 -3.18
CA LEU A 47 -6.25 -2.02 -2.06
C LEU A 47 -6.89 -2.62 -0.79
N LEU A 48 -8.15 -2.26 -0.51
CA LEU A 48 -8.88 -2.60 0.71
C LEU A 48 -8.83 -4.09 1.12
N PRO A 49 -8.96 -5.07 0.19
CA PRO A 49 -8.93 -6.49 0.56
C PRO A 49 -7.65 -6.94 1.25
N TYR A 50 -6.54 -6.22 1.03
CA TYR A 50 -5.20 -6.66 1.46
C TYR A 50 -4.66 -5.87 2.64
N ILE A 51 -5.23 -4.69 2.95
CA ILE A 51 -4.72 -3.80 4.00
C ILE A 51 -4.61 -4.53 5.34
N VAL A 52 -5.67 -5.20 5.79
CA VAL A 52 -5.67 -5.88 7.09
C VAL A 52 -4.71 -7.07 7.10
N ALA A 53 -4.69 -7.86 6.02
CA ALA A 53 -3.82 -9.02 5.90
C ALA A 53 -2.33 -8.63 5.98
N LEU A 54 -1.92 -7.64 5.19
CA LEU A 54 -0.54 -7.15 5.16
C LEU A 54 -0.13 -6.51 6.50
N ARG A 55 -1.01 -5.73 7.13
CA ARG A 55 -0.74 -5.13 8.46
C ARG A 55 -0.67 -6.11 9.62
N LYS A 56 -1.19 -7.32 9.42
CA LYS A 56 -1.10 -8.43 10.36
C LYS A 56 0.11 -9.33 10.07
N GLY A 57 0.99 -8.92 9.14
CA GLY A 57 2.24 -9.60 8.85
C GLY A 57 2.12 -10.79 7.90
N ILE A 58 0.97 -10.99 7.23
CA ILE A 58 0.88 -12.00 6.16
C ILE A 58 1.78 -11.56 5.01
N LYS A 59 2.70 -12.43 4.59
CA LYS A 59 3.68 -12.07 3.57
C LYS A 59 3.03 -11.89 2.20
N PRO A 60 3.49 -10.93 1.38
CA PRO A 60 2.97 -10.74 0.02
C PRO A 60 2.98 -12.01 -0.84
N LYS A 61 4.01 -12.86 -0.67
CA LYS A 61 4.12 -14.14 -1.36
C LYS A 61 2.99 -15.12 -1.02
N GLU A 62 2.53 -15.14 0.22
CA GLU A 62 1.42 -16.00 0.66
C GLU A 62 0.07 -15.52 0.10
N LEU A 63 -0.05 -14.21 -0.16
CA LEU A 63 -1.22 -13.61 -0.81
C LEU A 63 -1.15 -13.70 -2.34
N GLY A 64 -0.05 -14.17 -2.92
CA GLY A 64 0.17 -14.17 -4.37
C GLY A 64 0.38 -12.77 -4.97
N LEU A 65 0.73 -11.78 -4.14
CA LEU A 65 0.88 -10.37 -4.54
C LEU A 65 2.34 -9.93 -4.69
N GLY A 66 3.30 -10.84 -4.52
CA GLY A 66 4.72 -10.49 -4.65
C GLY A 66 5.64 -11.69 -4.48
N MET A 67 6.92 -11.52 -4.81
CA MET A 67 7.93 -12.59 -4.68
C MET A 67 8.78 -12.46 -3.40
N GLY A 68 8.64 -11.37 -2.65
CA GLY A 68 9.41 -11.08 -1.43
C GLY A 68 8.60 -10.29 -0.42
N GLU A 69 9.22 -9.30 0.22
CA GLU A 69 8.61 -8.50 1.30
C GLU A 69 7.67 -7.39 0.79
N LYS A 70 7.57 -7.18 -0.52
CA LYS A 70 6.75 -6.14 -1.15
C LYS A 70 5.55 -6.76 -1.85
N ALA A 71 4.37 -6.19 -1.66
CA ALA A 71 3.18 -6.54 -2.43
C ALA A 71 2.97 -5.55 -3.57
N TYR A 72 2.40 -6.03 -4.67
CA TYR A 72 2.04 -5.22 -5.83
C TYR A 72 0.56 -5.39 -6.13
N VAL A 73 -0.14 -4.27 -6.27
CA VAL A 73 -1.58 -4.23 -6.57
C VAL A 73 -1.79 -3.25 -7.71
N GLN A 74 -2.63 -3.62 -8.67
CA GLN A 74 -3.00 -2.73 -9.75
C GLN A 74 -4.32 -1.99 -9.46
N CYS A 75 -4.42 -0.75 -9.92
CA CYS A 75 -5.69 -0.02 -10.03
C CYS A 75 -6.66 -0.79 -10.94
N LEU A 76 -7.96 -0.61 -10.72
CA LEU A 76 -9.00 -1.27 -11.52
C LEU A 76 -9.12 -0.77 -12.96
N ASP A 77 -8.64 0.44 -13.25
CA ASP A 77 -8.82 1.07 -14.57
C ASP A 77 -7.96 0.33 -15.61
N PRO A 78 -8.58 -0.40 -16.56
CA PRO A 78 -7.86 -1.23 -17.52
C PRO A 78 -7.14 -0.42 -18.61
N GLY A 79 -7.47 0.87 -18.78
CA GLY A 79 -6.99 1.69 -19.88
C GLY A 79 -7.58 1.30 -21.25
N PRO A 80 -6.98 1.78 -22.36
CA PRO A 80 -7.45 1.52 -23.71
C PRO A 80 -7.46 0.02 -24.08
N PRO A 81 -8.43 -0.45 -24.88
CA PRO A 81 -9.45 0.34 -25.58
C PRO A 81 -10.73 0.63 -24.76
N TYR A 82 -10.77 0.28 -23.47
CA TYR A 82 -12.00 0.36 -22.67
C TYR A 82 -12.20 1.71 -21.97
N THR A 83 -11.11 2.40 -21.65
CA THR A 83 -11.12 3.75 -21.07
C THR A 83 -10.02 4.60 -21.71
N ASP A 84 -10.15 5.92 -21.62
CA ASP A 84 -9.07 6.87 -21.98
C ASP A 84 -8.01 7.02 -20.87
N GLY A 85 -8.16 6.25 -19.79
CA GLY A 85 -7.34 6.29 -18.59
C GLY A 85 -6.15 5.32 -18.66
N GLY A 86 -5.93 4.62 -17.56
CA GLY A 86 -4.75 3.78 -17.42
C GLY A 86 -4.61 3.14 -16.05
N THR A 87 -3.84 2.06 -16.02
CA THR A 87 -3.54 1.32 -14.80
C THR A 87 -2.40 1.97 -14.04
N VAL A 88 -2.54 2.03 -12.72
CA VAL A 88 -1.49 2.39 -11.76
C VAL A 88 -1.05 1.12 -11.04
N ILE A 89 0.25 0.86 -10.95
CA ILE A 89 0.79 -0.21 -10.12
C ILE A 89 1.26 0.41 -8.80
N PHE A 90 0.74 -0.12 -7.71
CA PHE A 90 1.09 0.25 -6.35
C PHE A 90 2.03 -0.80 -5.77
N GLU A 91 3.12 -0.35 -5.16
CA GLU A 91 3.97 -1.13 -4.28
C GLU A 91 3.54 -0.89 -2.83
N ILE A 92 3.27 -1.94 -2.07
CA ILE A 92 2.88 -1.86 -0.66
C ILE A 92 4.02 -2.40 0.19
N THR A 93 4.45 -1.61 1.16
CA THR A 93 5.46 -2.00 2.16
C THR A 93 4.91 -1.82 3.57
N VAL A 94 5.34 -2.70 4.46
CA VAL A 94 5.04 -2.62 5.88
C VAL A 94 6.13 -1.80 6.56
N VAL A 95 5.75 -0.66 7.13
CA VAL A 95 6.63 0.22 7.89
C VAL A 95 6.51 -0.19 9.36
N ARG A 96 7.61 -0.69 9.93
CA ARG A 96 7.70 -1.00 11.35
C ARG A 96 8.23 0.20 12.09
N ASP A 97 7.47 0.68 13.06
CA ASP A 97 7.94 1.76 13.94
C ASP A 97 9.09 1.24 14.81
N GLU A 98 10.22 1.96 14.81
CA GLU A 98 11.39 1.54 15.60
C GLU A 98 11.13 1.61 17.10
N ALA A 99 10.14 2.39 17.55
CA ALA A 99 9.73 2.50 18.94
C ALA A 99 9.09 1.21 19.51
N GLU A 100 8.43 0.39 18.69
CA GLU A 100 7.86 -0.90 19.15
C GLU A 100 8.97 -1.95 19.38
N LYS A 101 10.15 -1.81 18.74
CA LYS A 101 11.30 -2.71 18.99
C LYS A 101 11.91 -2.48 20.37
N SER A 102 11.95 -1.24 20.85
CA SER A 102 12.51 -0.87 22.16
C SER A 102 11.67 -1.43 23.32
N LEU A 103 10.34 -1.42 23.18
CA LEU A 103 9.41 -1.98 24.16
C LEU A 103 9.50 -3.53 24.20
N ALA A 104 9.58 -4.19 23.05
CA ALA A 104 9.73 -5.64 22.96
C ALA A 104 11.10 -6.17 23.44
N SER A 105 12.13 -5.30 23.52
CA SER A 105 13.42 -5.62 24.16
C SER A 105 13.41 -5.44 25.67
N CYS A 106 12.57 -4.54 26.21
CA CYS A 106 12.43 -4.36 27.66
C CYS A 106 11.63 -5.50 28.31
N GLU A 107 10.62 -6.05 27.64
CA GLU A 107 9.78 -7.13 28.19
C GLU A 107 10.45 -8.51 28.22
N ARG A 108 11.61 -8.69 27.56
CA ARG A 108 12.41 -9.92 27.59
C ARG A 108 13.61 -9.86 28.55
N GLY A 109 13.76 -8.75 29.28
CA GLY A 109 14.88 -8.50 30.19
C GLY A 109 14.53 -8.56 31.68
N ASN A 110 13.37 -9.09 32.07
CA ASN A 110 12.93 -9.18 33.46
C ASN A 110 12.61 -10.62 33.87
#